data_AF-A0A6M5YRM3-F1
#
_entry.id   AF-A0A6M5YRM3-F1
#
_cell.length_a   1.000
_cell.length_b   1.000
_cell.length_c   1.000
_cell.angle_alpha   90.00
_cell.angle_beta   90.00
_cell.angle_gamma   90.00
#
_symmetry.space_group_name_H-M   'P 1'
#
loop_
_entity.id
_entity.type
_entity.pdbx_description
1 polymer ?
#
loop_
_entity_poly.entity_id
_entity_poly.type
_entity_poly.pdbx_seq_one_letter_code
_entity_poly.pdbx_strand_id
1 'polypeptide(L)' 'MGSLNHYRKTIRHVLEDYAAWVTKPGGPVRAEVVFDPVLDHFELVRLGWEGTGAFTP' A
#
# COMPACT_ATOMS: atom_id res chain seq x y z
N MET A 1 11.78 6.47 -23.86
CA MET A 1 10.75 7.05 -22.96
C MET A 1 9.49 6.19 -22.81
N GLY A 2 9.11 5.34 -23.77
CA GLY A 2 7.94 4.46 -23.63
C GLY A 2 8.08 3.34 -22.57
N SER A 3 9.29 2.79 -22.39
CA SER A 3 9.53 1.68 -21.44
C SER A 3 9.43 2.10 -19.98
N LEU A 4 10.01 3.25 -19.59
CA LEU A 4 10.00 3.71 -18.20
C LEU A 4 8.58 3.99 -17.69
N ASN A 5 7.77 4.71 -18.48
CA ASN A 5 6.36 4.94 -18.12
C ASN A 5 5.54 3.65 -18.12
N HIS A 6 5.89 2.68 -18.97
CA HIS A 6 5.26 1.36 -18.92
C HIS A 6 5.59 0.64 -17.61
N TYR A 7 6.87 0.58 -17.21
CA TYR A 7 7.27 -0.01 -15.94
C TYR A 7 6.61 0.65 -14.75
N ARG A 8 6.57 1.99 -14.70
CA ARG A 8 5.88 2.75 -13.64
C ARG A 8 4.41 2.38 -13.51
N LYS A 9 3.71 2.22 -14.64
CA LYS A 9 2.31 1.76 -14.64
C LYS A 9 2.21 0.33 -14.12
N THR A 10 3.08 -0.57 -14.58
CA THR A 10 3.08 -1.97 -14.12
C THR A 10 3.32 -2.08 -12.61
N ILE A 11 4.32 -1.34 -12.09
CA ILE A 11 4.62 -1.30 -10.65
C ILE A 11 3.42 -0.79 -9.86
N ARG A 12 2.77 0.30 -10.32
CA ARG A 12 1.56 0.82 -9.69
C ARG A 12 0.47 -0.24 -9.58
N HIS A 13 0.14 -0.90 -10.69
CA HIS A 13 -0.93 -1.92 -10.69
C HIS A 13 -0.61 -3.07 -9.74
N VAL A 14 0.64 -3.56 -9.75
CA VAL A 14 1.07 -4.63 -8.84
C VAL A 14 0.94 -4.21 -7.37
N LEU A 15 1.32 -2.99 -7.02
CA LEU A 15 1.21 -2.49 -5.64
C LEU A 15 -0.25 -2.27 -5.23
N GLU A 16 -1.09 -1.74 -6.12
CA GLU A 16 -2.53 -1.54 -5.86
C GLU A 16 -3.25 -2.88 -5.68
N ASP A 17 -2.97 -3.86 -6.55
CA ASP A 17 -3.51 -5.22 -6.46
C ASP A 17 -3.08 -5.89 -5.15
N TYR A 18 -1.80 -5.76 -4.79
CA TYR A 18 -1.29 -6.32 -3.54
C TYR A 18 -1.90 -5.62 -2.32
N ALA A 19 -2.05 -4.29 -2.33
CA ALA A 19 -2.71 -3.54 -1.27
C ALA A 19 -4.14 -4.01 -1.05
N ALA A 20 -4.90 -4.20 -2.13
CA ALA A 20 -6.26 -4.73 -2.07
C ALA A 20 -6.29 -6.16 -1.50
N TRP A 21 -5.34 -7.01 -1.91
CA TRP A 21 -5.24 -8.40 -1.43
C TRP A 21 -4.90 -8.49 0.06
N VAL A 22 -3.98 -7.66 0.57
CA VAL A 22 -3.57 -7.71 1.99
C VAL A 22 -4.51 -6.94 2.92
N THR A 23 -5.33 -6.04 2.39
CA THR A 23 -6.27 -5.25 3.19
C THR A 23 -7.43 -6.13 3.64
N LYS A 24 -7.56 -6.32 4.95
CA LYS A 24 -8.70 -7.02 5.54
C LYS A 24 -9.91 -6.07 5.63
N PRO A 25 -11.08 -6.39 5.04
CA PRO A 25 -12.28 -5.58 5.18
C PRO A 25 -12.64 -5.36 6.65
N GLY A 26 -12.84 -4.10 7.06
CA GLY A 26 -13.19 -3.75 8.45
C GLY A 26 -12.06 -3.95 9.47
N GLY A 27 -10.85 -4.32 9.04
CA GLY A 27 -9.69 -4.45 9.91
C GLY A 27 -9.12 -3.08 10.35
N PRO A 28 -8.46 -3.00 11.51
CA PRO A 28 -7.88 -1.75 12.01
C PRO A 28 -6.56 -1.38 11.32
N VAL A 29 -6.03 -2.25 10.47
CA VAL A 29 -4.83 -2.05 9.65
C VAL A 29 -5.23 -1.98 8.18
N ARG A 30 -4.87 -0.88 7.53
CA ARG A 30 -5.07 -0.65 6.08
C ARG A 30 -3.73 -0.70 5.35
N ALA A 31 -3.75 -1.09 4.08
CA ALA A 31 -2.59 -0.97 3.20
C ALA A 31 -2.77 0.24 2.27
N GLU A 32 -1.73 1.06 2.15
CA GLU A 32 -1.69 2.23 1.27
C GLU A 32 -0.48 2.14 0.34
N VAL A 33 -0.65 2.60 -0.89
CA VAL A 33 0.44 2.69 -1.88
C VAL A 33 0.96 4.12 -1.92
N VAL A 34 2.25 4.30 -1.65
CA VAL A 34 2.96 5.56 -1.86
C VAL A 34 3.64 5.48 -3.22
N PHE A 35 3.31 6.42 -4.12
CA PHE A 35 3.78 6.39 -5.50
C PHE A 35 4.37 7.74 -5.90
N ASP A 36 5.70 7.84 -5.94
CA ASP A 36 6.45 9.01 -6.38
C ASP A 36 7.20 8.71 -7.69
N PRO A 37 6.64 9.10 -8.86
CA PRO A 37 7.28 8.90 -10.15
C PRO A 37 8.39 9.90 -10.48
N VAL A 38 8.58 10.95 -9.66
CA VAL A 38 9.68 11.91 -9.81
C VAL A 38 10.97 11.31 -9.28
N LEU A 39 10.89 10.62 -8.14
CA LEU A 39 12.02 9.94 -7.50
C LEU A 39 12.13 8.45 -7.87
N ASP A 40 11.18 7.91 -8.65
CA ASP A 40 11.03 6.48 -8.92
C ASP A 40 10.95 5.64 -7.62
N HIS A 41 10.24 6.19 -6.63
CA HIS A 41 10.07 5.60 -5.31
C HIS A 41 8.63 5.10 -5.17
N PHE A 42 8.49 3.79 -4.98
CA PHE A 42 7.20 3.11 -4.95
C PHE A 42 7.17 2.16 -3.77
N GLU A 43 6.26 2.39 -2.82
CA GLU A 43 6.16 1.62 -1.59
C GLU A 43 4.72 1.23 -1.29
N LEU A 44 4.56 0.13 -0.56
CA LEU A 44 3.31 -0.24 0.07
C LEU A 44 3.53 -0.25 1.58
N VAL A 45 2.68 0.49 2.29
CA VAL A 45 2.78 0.67 3.73
C VAL A 45 1.52 0.12 4.38
N ARG A 46 1.69 -0.65 5.45
CA ARG A 46 0.58 -1.10 6.31
C ARG A 46 0.51 -0.21 7.53
N LEU A 47 -0.62 0.46 7.69
CA LEU A 47 -0.84 1.47 8.72
C LEU A 47 -2.05 1.10 9.57
N GLY A 48 -1.88 1.16 10.89
CA GLY A 48 -2.95 0.87 11.84
C GLY A 48 -2.42 0.21 13.09
N TRP A 49 -3.34 -0.24 13.93
CA TRP A 49 -3.04 -0.84 15.21
C TRP A 49 -3.67 -2.22 15.25
N GLU A 50 -2.86 -3.26 15.48
CA GLU A 50 -3.35 -4.61 15.71
C GLU A 50 -2.97 -5.00 17.15
N GLY A 51 -3.98 -5.14 18.01
CA GLY A 51 -3.81 -5.48 19.41
C GLY A 51 -5.11 -5.33 20.18
N THR A 52 -5.45 -6.32 21.02
CA THR A 52 -6.50 -6.21 22.03
C THR A 52 -5.97 -5.35 23.19
N GLY A 53 -5.74 -4.08 22.94
CA GLY A 53 -5.58 -3.11 24.01
C GLY A 53 -6.94 -2.95 24.67
N ALA A 54 -7.30 -3.87 25.56
CA ALA A 54 -8.28 -3.61 26.58
C ALA A 54 -7.71 -2.44 27.40
N PHE A 55 -8.07 -1.21 26.99
CA PHE A 55 -7.98 -0.08 27.87
C PHE A 55 -9.14 -0.26 28.84
N THR A 56 -8.90 -1.00 29.91
CA THR A 56 -9.76 -0.98 31.11
C THR A 56 -9.48 0.34 31.82
N PRO A 57 -10.41 1.31 31.81
CA PRO A 57 -10.27 2.56 32.54
C PRO A 57 -10.29 2.35 34.05
#